data_AF-F8Q037-F1
#
_entry.id   AF-F8Q037-F1
#
_cell.length_a   1.000
_cell.length_b   1.000
_cell.length_c   1.000
_cell.angle_alpha   90.00
_cell.angle_beta   90.00
_cell.angle_gamma   90.00
#
_symmetry.space_group_name_H-M   'P 1'
#
loop_
_entity.id
_entity.type
_entity.pdbx_description
1 polymer ?
#
loop_
_entity_poly.entity_id
_entity_poly.type
_entity_poly.pdbx_seq_one_letter_code
_entity_poly.pdbx_strand_id
1 'polypeptide(L)'
;MVTNISTDFSLPVSTLLRTGTAVAHQAAENSQGGVWLTRGELDREEYIRFLVMLWHIYDTLERGLEQHASHPVLQPTYNPTLLARAPSLALDISFLLQVPESSWQSHPINATLLSSPPQAFADYTSRLRELSESSDPSGLLAHAYVRYLGDLSGGQVIRRH
;
A
#
# COMPACT_ATOMS: atom_id res chain seq x y z
N MET A 1 -15.26 -13.18 -20.45
CA MET A 1 -16.20 -12.09 -20.81
C MET A 1 -15.80 -10.87 -20.00
N VAL A 2 -15.17 -9.88 -20.62
CA VAL A 2 -14.89 -8.60 -19.95
C VAL A 2 -16.20 -7.82 -19.99
N THR A 3 -16.90 -7.73 -18.86
CA THR A 3 -18.04 -6.82 -18.73
C THR A 3 -17.51 -5.41 -18.94
N ASN A 4 -17.86 -4.82 -20.08
CA ASN A 4 -17.58 -3.43 -20.38
C ASN A 4 -18.54 -2.61 -19.50
N ILE A 5 -18.15 -2.36 -18.26
CA ILE A 5 -18.92 -1.53 -17.34
C ILE A 5 -18.84 -0.12 -17.93
N SER A 6 -19.95 0.37 -18.47
CA SER A 6 -20.08 1.80 -18.79
C SER A 6 -19.97 2.56 -17.48
N THR A 7 -18.82 3.19 -17.24
CA THR A 7 -18.58 3.99 -16.04
C THR A 7 -19.41 5.27 -16.12
N ASP A 8 -20.39 5.42 -15.23
CA ASP A 8 -21.18 6.65 -15.11
C ASP A 8 -20.40 7.70 -14.32
N PHE A 9 -19.68 8.58 -15.02
CA PHE A 9 -18.88 9.63 -14.42
C PHE A 9 -19.68 10.72 -13.69
N SER A 10 -21.02 10.66 -13.69
CA SER A 10 -21.84 11.53 -12.83
C SER A 10 -21.88 11.08 -11.36
N LEU A 11 -21.47 9.83 -11.08
CA LEU A 11 -21.41 9.30 -9.73
C LEU A 11 -20.23 9.87 -8.92
N PRO A 12 -20.32 9.91 -7.58
CA PRO A 12 -19.20 10.30 -6.74
C PRO A 12 -17.96 9.42 -6.99
N VAL A 13 -16.76 10.03 -7.02
CA VAL A 13 -15.48 9.33 -7.24
C VAL A 13 -15.29 8.14 -6.30
N SER A 14 -15.73 8.24 -5.04
CA SER A 14 -15.70 7.14 -4.08
C SER A 14 -16.52 5.91 -4.52
N THR A 15 -17.65 6.14 -5.20
CA THR A 15 -18.50 5.08 -5.76
C THR A 15 -17.85 4.44 -6.98
N LEU A 16 -17.25 5.25 -7.85
CA LEU A 16 -16.53 4.78 -9.03
C LEU A 16 -15.31 3.93 -8.64
N LEU A 17 -14.52 4.38 -7.67
CA LEU A 17 -13.38 3.62 -7.17
C LEU A 17 -13.81 2.32 -6.49
N ARG A 18 -14.83 2.35 -5.64
CA ARG A 18 -15.36 1.15 -4.97
C ARG A 18 -15.83 0.10 -5.97
N THR A 19 -16.64 0.51 -6.94
CA THR A 19 -17.23 -0.41 -7.93
C THR A 19 -16.18 -0.89 -8.93
N GLY A 20 -15.31 0.01 -9.41
CA GLY A 20 -14.24 -0.31 -10.35
C GLY A 20 -13.16 -1.23 -9.77
N THR A 21 -12.96 -1.25 -8.45
CA THR A 21 -11.97 -2.11 -7.79
C THR A 21 -12.55 -3.39 -7.18
N ALA A 22 -13.87 -3.58 -7.17
CA ALA A 22 -14.53 -4.67 -6.45
C ALA A 22 -14.04 -6.08 -6.84
N VAL A 23 -13.87 -6.34 -8.14
CA VAL A 23 -13.38 -7.64 -8.64
C VAL A 23 -11.93 -7.89 -8.23
N ALA A 24 -11.07 -6.87 -8.36
CA ALA A 24 -9.68 -6.97 -7.97
C ALA A 24 -9.53 -7.14 -6.45
N HIS A 25 -10.35 -6.45 -5.66
CA HIS A 25 -10.40 -6.59 -4.21
C HIS A 25 -10.79 -8.01 -3.80
N GLN A 26 -11.86 -8.57 -4.36
CA GLN A 26 -12.27 -9.96 -4.10
C GLN A 26 -11.19 -10.97 -4.50
N ALA A 27 -10.50 -10.75 -5.63
CA ALA A 27 -9.40 -11.61 -6.04
C ALA A 27 -8.21 -11.54 -5.07
N ALA A 28 -7.90 -10.35 -4.54
CA ALA A 28 -6.82 -10.16 -3.58
C ALA A 28 -7.10 -10.86 -2.24
N GLU A 29 -8.32 -10.73 -1.70
CA GLU A 29 -8.74 -11.39 -0.45
C GLU A 29 -8.68 -12.91 -0.53
N ASN A 30 -9.01 -13.48 -1.70
CA ASN A 30 -9.00 -14.92 -1.93
C ASN A 30 -7.66 -15.45 -2.46
N SER A 31 -6.65 -14.59 -2.61
CA SER A 31 -5.31 -15.04 -3.00
C SER A 31 -4.70 -15.90 -1.90
N GLN A 32 -3.82 -16.83 -2.28
CA GLN A 32 -3.18 -17.73 -1.32
C GLN A 32 -2.46 -16.96 -0.19
N GLY A 33 -1.70 -15.92 -0.54
CA GLY A 33 -1.04 -15.05 0.45
C GLY A 33 -2.03 -14.26 1.31
N GLY A 34 -3.15 -13.79 0.76
CA GLY A 34 -4.21 -13.13 1.53
C GLY A 34 -4.87 -14.07 2.54
N VAL A 35 -5.13 -15.31 2.14
CA VAL A 35 -5.68 -16.35 3.03
C VAL A 35 -4.68 -16.71 4.14
N TRP A 36 -3.41 -16.91 3.82
CA TRP A 36 -2.38 -17.20 4.83
C TRP A 36 -2.20 -16.07 5.83
N LEU A 37 -2.17 -14.82 5.34
CA LEU A 37 -2.07 -13.64 6.19
C LEU A 37 -3.27 -13.53 7.15
N THR A 38 -4.49 -13.69 6.63
CA THR A 38 -5.72 -13.56 7.44
C THR A 38 -5.92 -14.70 8.44
N ARG A 39 -5.29 -15.86 8.22
CA ARG A 39 -5.32 -17.01 9.14
C ARG A 39 -4.13 -17.09 10.10
N GLY A 40 -3.17 -16.16 10.00
CA GLY A 40 -1.94 -16.20 10.80
C GLY A 40 -1.04 -17.40 10.45
N GLU A 41 -1.11 -17.89 9.21
CA GLU A 41 -0.36 -19.06 8.74
C GLU A 41 0.99 -18.69 8.09
N LEU A 42 1.30 -17.39 7.97
CA LEU A 42 2.62 -16.93 7.52
C LEU A 42 3.66 -17.13 8.61
N ASP A 43 4.84 -17.62 8.23
CA ASP A 43 5.96 -17.64 9.15
C ASP A 43 6.42 -16.21 9.48
N ARG A 44 7.15 -16.08 10.60
CA ARG A 44 7.57 -14.77 11.10
C ARG A 44 8.48 -14.04 10.10
N GLU A 45 9.36 -14.74 9.40
CA GLU A 45 10.31 -14.12 8.49
C GLU A 45 9.61 -13.61 7.22
N GLU A 46 8.68 -14.40 6.67
CA GLU A 46 7.80 -14.02 5.57
C GLU A 46 6.90 -12.83 5.95
N TYR A 47 6.36 -12.82 7.16
CA TYR A 47 5.57 -11.69 7.65
C TYR A 47 6.42 -10.41 7.75
N ILE A 48 7.64 -10.49 8.30
CA ILE A 48 8.54 -9.33 8.35
C ILE A 48 8.90 -8.88 6.93
N ARG A 49 9.22 -9.81 6.02
CA ARG A 49 9.50 -9.48 4.61
C ARG A 49 8.32 -8.77 3.95
N PHE A 50 7.09 -9.22 4.23
CA PHE A 50 5.87 -8.56 3.78
C PHE A 50 5.75 -7.14 4.32
N LEU A 51 5.95 -6.94 5.63
CA LEU A 51 5.92 -5.60 6.23
C LEU A 51 7.00 -4.68 5.66
N VAL A 52 8.20 -5.17 5.38
CA VAL A 52 9.26 -4.39 4.73
C VAL A 52 8.85 -3.97 3.33
N MET A 53 8.28 -4.87 2.52
CA MET A 53 7.71 -4.48 1.21
C MET A 53 6.62 -3.43 1.37
N LEU A 54 5.75 -3.60 2.37
CA LEU A 54 4.66 -2.67 2.66
C LEU A 54 5.19 -1.29 3.02
N TRP A 55 6.22 -1.23 3.87
CA TRP A 55 6.88 0.02 4.25
C TRP A 55 7.39 0.77 3.02
N HIS A 56 8.09 0.09 2.10
CA HIS A 56 8.59 0.74 0.87
C HIS A 56 7.48 1.26 -0.04
N ILE A 57 6.36 0.52 -0.14
CA ILE A 57 5.18 0.96 -0.91
C ILE A 57 4.57 2.22 -0.27
N TYR A 58 4.36 2.21 1.05
CA TYR A 58 3.80 3.36 1.75
C TYR A 58 4.75 4.57 1.75
N ASP A 59 6.03 4.38 2.04
CA ASP A 59 7.02 5.48 2.00
C ASP A 59 7.08 6.11 0.60
N THR A 60 7.07 5.31 -0.46
CA THR A 60 7.05 5.83 -1.84
C THR A 60 5.75 6.61 -2.13
N LEU A 61 4.59 6.07 -1.75
CA LEU A 61 3.28 6.71 -1.95
C LEU A 61 3.19 8.01 -1.14
N GLU A 62 3.55 7.97 0.14
CA GLU A 62 3.43 9.08 1.09
C GLU A 62 4.36 10.24 0.72
N ARG A 63 5.57 9.97 0.26
CA ARG A 63 6.47 11.00 -0.30
C ARG A 63 5.87 11.65 -1.55
N GLY A 64 5.27 10.87 -2.44
CA GLY A 64 4.57 11.40 -3.61
C GLY A 64 3.37 12.28 -3.23
N LEU A 65 2.59 11.87 -2.23
CA LEU A 65 1.47 12.65 -1.72
C LEU A 65 1.92 13.95 -1.04
N GLU A 66 3.00 13.91 -0.24
CA GLU A 66 3.59 15.11 0.39
C GLU A 66 4.13 16.07 -0.67
N GLN A 67 4.88 15.57 -1.66
CA GLN A 67 5.42 16.38 -2.75
C GLN A 67 4.32 17.16 -3.49
N HIS A 68 3.13 16.56 -3.63
CA HIS A 68 1.99 17.12 -4.35
C HIS A 68 0.84 17.50 -3.44
N ALA A 69 1.11 17.82 -2.17
CA ALA A 69 0.10 18.09 -1.15
C ALA A 69 -0.83 19.27 -1.49
N SER A 70 -0.37 20.21 -2.32
CA SER A 70 -1.16 21.36 -2.79
C SER A 70 -1.88 21.12 -4.12
N HIS A 71 -1.69 19.97 -4.77
CA HIS A 71 -2.34 19.65 -6.03
C HIS A 71 -3.87 19.54 -5.83
N PRO A 72 -4.72 20.21 -6.65
CA PRO A 72 -6.16 20.29 -6.39
C PRO A 72 -6.89 18.94 -6.25
N VAL A 73 -6.39 17.90 -6.91
CA VAL A 73 -6.96 16.53 -6.82
C VAL A 73 -6.54 15.82 -5.52
N LEU A 74 -5.36 16.10 -5.00
CA LEU A 74 -4.77 15.36 -3.86
C LEU A 74 -5.02 16.06 -2.53
N GLN A 75 -4.93 17.40 -2.54
CA GLN A 75 -5.06 18.27 -1.37
C GLN A 75 -6.30 17.97 -0.50
N PRO A 76 -7.51 17.70 -1.05
CA PRO A 76 -8.69 17.42 -0.23
C PRO A 76 -8.59 16.15 0.62
N THR A 77 -7.72 15.23 0.23
CA THR A 77 -7.51 13.94 0.91
C THR A 77 -6.17 13.83 1.62
N TYR A 78 -5.33 14.87 1.53
CA TYR A 78 -4.02 14.88 2.15
C TYR A 78 -4.13 15.09 3.66
N ASN A 79 -3.92 14.02 4.44
CA ASN A 79 -3.94 14.06 5.90
C ASN A 79 -2.93 13.04 6.49
N PRO A 80 -1.63 13.38 6.50
CA PRO A 80 -0.59 12.45 6.93
C PRO A 80 -0.72 12.08 8.41
N THR A 81 -1.20 12.99 9.26
CA THR A 81 -1.44 12.72 10.69
C THR A 81 -2.43 11.58 10.91
N LEU A 82 -3.45 11.48 10.05
CA LEU A 82 -4.47 10.44 10.17
C LEU A 82 -4.11 9.17 9.38
N LEU A 83 -3.48 9.31 8.21
CA LEU A 83 -3.40 8.25 7.23
C LEU A 83 -2.01 7.62 7.08
N ALA A 84 -0.92 8.33 7.41
CA ALA A 84 0.43 7.82 7.16
C ALA A 84 0.70 6.51 7.92
N ARG A 85 1.30 5.56 7.22
CA ARG A 85 1.59 4.20 7.69
C ARG A 85 3.09 3.95 7.78
N ALA A 86 3.92 4.60 6.97
CA ALA A 86 5.36 4.31 6.94
C ALA A 86 6.04 4.43 8.34
N PRO A 87 5.72 5.43 9.19
CA PRO A 87 6.30 5.49 10.54
C PRO A 87 5.89 4.31 11.43
N SER A 88 4.61 3.92 11.43
CA SER A 88 4.14 2.77 12.21
C SER A 88 4.75 1.46 11.71
N LEU A 89 4.86 1.29 10.40
CA LEU A 89 5.50 0.11 9.80
C LEU A 89 6.98 0.01 10.17
N ALA A 90 7.71 1.12 10.20
CA ALA A 90 9.10 1.15 10.64
C ALA A 90 9.26 0.66 12.09
N LEU A 91 8.37 1.11 12.99
CA LEU A 91 8.32 0.66 14.38
C LEU A 91 7.99 -0.83 14.50
N ASP A 92 7.01 -1.32 13.73
CA ASP A 92 6.62 -2.73 13.73
C ASP A 92 7.77 -3.63 13.24
N ILE A 93 8.44 -3.24 12.15
CA ILE A 93 9.59 -3.96 11.60
C ILE A 93 10.75 -3.98 12.61
N SER A 94 11.07 -2.83 13.20
CA SER A 94 12.10 -2.71 14.24
C SER A 94 11.82 -3.61 15.43
N PHE A 95 10.58 -3.61 15.92
CA PHE A 95 10.13 -4.49 17.00
C PHE A 95 10.28 -5.97 16.61
N LEU A 96 9.81 -6.38 15.44
CA LEU A 96 9.87 -7.77 15.01
C LEU A 96 11.29 -8.25 14.73
N LEU A 97 12.19 -7.38 14.28
CA LEU A 97 13.61 -7.68 14.07
C LEU A 97 14.45 -7.57 15.35
N GLN A 98 13.90 -6.98 16.42
CA GLN A 98 14.61 -6.70 17.68
C GLN A 98 15.88 -5.86 17.46
N VAL A 99 15.77 -4.84 16.61
CA VAL A 99 16.84 -3.87 16.31
C VAL A 99 16.33 -2.44 16.50
N PRO A 100 17.18 -1.44 16.76
CA PRO A 100 16.76 -0.04 16.80
C PRO A 100 16.10 0.38 15.48
N GLU A 101 15.11 1.28 15.55
CA GLU A 101 14.40 1.79 14.36
C GLU A 101 15.38 2.39 13.34
N SER A 102 16.43 3.06 13.80
CA SER A 102 17.49 3.63 12.95
C SER A 102 18.32 2.59 12.18
N SER A 103 18.19 1.30 12.50
CA SER A 103 19.05 0.23 11.99
C SER A 103 18.32 -0.81 11.14
N TRP A 104 16.99 -0.87 11.16
CA TRP A 104 16.25 -1.93 10.47
C TRP A 104 16.44 -1.88 8.94
N GLN A 105 16.60 -0.69 8.36
CA GLN A 105 16.86 -0.54 6.92
C GLN A 105 18.20 -1.17 6.48
N SER A 106 19.17 -1.28 7.39
CA SER A 106 20.45 -1.96 7.13
C SER A 106 20.40 -3.47 7.44
N HIS A 107 19.26 -3.98 7.92
CA HIS A 107 19.11 -5.40 8.24
C HIS A 107 19.18 -6.27 6.96
N PRO A 108 19.78 -7.48 7.01
CA PRO A 108 19.89 -8.38 5.85
C PRO A 108 18.58 -8.66 5.12
N ILE A 109 17.45 -8.69 5.83
CA ILE A 109 16.13 -8.90 5.21
C ILE A 109 15.77 -7.79 4.21
N ASN A 110 16.07 -6.53 4.54
CA ASN A 110 15.84 -5.40 3.65
C ASN A 110 16.86 -5.38 2.50
N ALA A 111 18.13 -5.62 2.82
CA ALA A 111 19.19 -5.69 1.82
C ALA A 111 18.91 -6.78 0.76
N THR A 112 18.45 -7.95 1.19
CA THR A 112 18.09 -9.08 0.30
C THR A 112 16.86 -8.77 -0.54
N LEU A 113 15.84 -8.11 0.06
CA LEU A 113 14.68 -7.66 -0.70
C LEU A 113 15.08 -6.69 -1.81
N LEU A 114 15.94 -5.72 -1.52
CA LEU A 114 16.32 -4.68 -2.48
C LEU A 114 17.31 -5.17 -3.54
N SER A 115 18.15 -6.17 -3.23
CA SER A 115 19.08 -6.75 -4.21
C SER A 115 18.38 -7.66 -5.23
N SER A 116 17.29 -8.31 -4.83
CA SER A 116 16.49 -9.18 -5.70
C SER A 116 14.98 -9.03 -5.40
N PRO A 117 14.37 -7.90 -5.76
CA PRO A 117 12.99 -7.62 -5.45
C PRO A 117 12.04 -8.55 -6.23
N PRO A 118 10.94 -9.04 -5.62
CA PRO A 118 9.86 -9.64 -6.37
C PRO A 118 9.34 -8.67 -7.43
N GLN A 119 9.10 -9.15 -8.65
CA GLN A 119 8.72 -8.30 -9.79
C GLN A 119 7.51 -7.41 -9.48
N ALA A 120 6.45 -7.97 -8.90
CA ALA A 120 5.24 -7.21 -8.55
C ALA A 120 5.51 -6.07 -7.55
N PHE A 121 6.45 -6.24 -6.62
CA PHE A 121 6.87 -5.21 -5.68
C PHE A 121 7.68 -4.10 -6.40
N ALA A 122 8.61 -4.50 -7.27
CA ALA A 122 9.38 -3.55 -8.07
C ALA A 122 8.48 -2.71 -8.99
N ASP A 123 7.55 -3.36 -9.69
CA ASP A 123 6.58 -2.71 -10.59
C ASP A 123 5.69 -1.72 -9.84
N TYR A 124 5.20 -2.08 -8.65
CA TYR A 124 4.35 -1.20 -7.88
C TYR A 124 5.11 0.05 -7.41
N THR A 125 6.29 -0.13 -6.80
CA THR A 125 7.08 1.03 -6.38
C THR A 125 7.54 1.89 -7.56
N SER A 126 7.83 1.29 -8.72
CA SER A 126 8.13 2.02 -9.97
C SER A 126 6.94 2.86 -10.40
N ARG A 127 5.74 2.27 -10.44
CA ARG A 127 4.53 2.97 -10.84
C ARG A 127 4.23 4.18 -9.94
N LEU A 128 4.45 4.06 -8.64
CA LEU A 128 4.27 5.16 -7.70
C LEU A 128 5.27 6.30 -7.94
N ARG A 129 6.54 5.96 -8.23
CA ARG A 129 7.56 6.96 -8.59
C ARG A 129 7.22 7.65 -9.90
N GLU A 130 6.88 6.89 -10.95
CA GLU A 130 6.47 7.42 -12.25
C GLU A 130 5.30 8.41 -12.14
N LEU A 131 4.28 8.08 -11.32
CA LEU A 131 3.16 8.98 -11.07
C LEU A 131 3.59 10.25 -10.32
N SER A 132 4.48 10.12 -9.35
CA SER A 132 5.00 11.25 -8.57
C SER A 132 5.89 12.18 -9.41
N GLU A 133 6.58 11.64 -10.41
CA GLU A 133 7.46 12.38 -11.32
C GLU A 133 6.72 12.91 -12.57
N SER A 134 5.49 12.45 -12.80
CA SER A 134 4.64 12.86 -13.93
C SER A 134 4.20 14.33 -13.81
N SER A 135 3.90 14.95 -14.95
CA SER A 135 3.24 16.26 -15.00
C SER A 135 1.83 16.25 -14.42
N ASP A 136 1.19 15.09 -14.36
CA ASP A 136 -0.11 14.87 -13.72
C ASP A 136 0.01 13.77 -12.64
N PRO A 137 0.05 14.15 -11.34
CA PRO A 137 0.16 13.23 -10.22
C PRO A 137 -1.21 12.71 -9.74
N SER A 138 -2.32 13.04 -10.40
CA SER A 138 -3.68 12.70 -9.94
C SER A 138 -3.90 11.21 -9.72
N GLY A 139 -3.18 10.34 -10.45
CA GLY A 139 -3.21 8.89 -10.27
C GLY A 139 -2.81 8.41 -8.87
N LEU A 140 -2.06 9.21 -8.10
CA LEU A 140 -1.73 8.89 -6.71
C LEU A 140 -2.98 8.76 -5.82
N LEU A 141 -4.07 9.48 -6.14
CA LEU A 141 -5.34 9.38 -5.41
C LEU A 141 -5.92 7.97 -5.47
N ALA A 142 -5.83 7.29 -6.62
CA ALA A 142 -6.34 5.93 -6.77
C ALA A 142 -5.55 4.94 -5.89
N HIS A 143 -4.22 5.12 -5.80
CA HIS A 143 -3.38 4.30 -4.94
C HIS A 143 -3.63 4.59 -3.45
N ALA A 144 -3.74 5.86 -3.07
CA ALA A 144 -4.10 6.28 -1.71
C ALA A 144 -5.45 5.69 -1.28
N TYR A 145 -6.45 5.71 -2.18
CA TYR A 145 -7.74 5.10 -1.94
C TYR A 145 -7.62 3.61 -1.61
N VAL A 146 -7.02 2.82 -2.50
CA VAL A 146 -6.96 1.35 -2.31
C VAL A 146 -6.17 0.97 -1.06
N ARG A 147 -5.06 1.67 -0.78
CA ARG A 147 -4.22 1.39 0.39
C ARG A 147 -4.90 1.79 1.70
N TYR A 148 -5.25 3.06 1.87
CA TYR A 148 -5.77 3.55 3.14
C TYR A 148 -7.16 3.00 3.47
N LEU A 149 -8.07 2.88 2.49
CA LEU A 149 -9.40 2.32 2.77
C LEU A 149 -9.33 0.81 3.01
N GLY A 150 -8.38 0.10 2.37
CA GLY A 150 -8.10 -1.30 2.67
C GLY A 150 -7.68 -1.50 4.13
N ASP A 151 -6.78 -0.66 4.64
CA ASP A 151 -6.32 -0.73 6.03
C ASP A 151 -7.43 -0.43 7.04
N LEU A 152 -8.31 0.54 6.73
CA LEU A 152 -9.40 0.94 7.61
C LEU A 152 -10.58 -0.05 7.62
N SER A 153 -10.74 -0.85 6.57
CA SER A 153 -11.84 -1.83 6.44
C SER A 153 -11.40 -3.25 6.82
N GLY A 154 -10.41 -3.80 6.12
CA GLY A 154 -9.92 -5.17 6.31
C GLY A 154 -8.82 -5.30 7.38
N GLY A 155 -7.98 -4.27 7.55
CA GLY A 155 -6.87 -4.31 8.51
C GLY A 155 -7.31 -4.49 9.97
N GLN A 156 -8.54 -4.09 10.32
CA GLN A 156 -9.13 -4.31 11.64
C GLN A 156 -9.48 -5.79 11.91
N VAL A 157 -9.71 -6.59 10.86
CA VAL A 157 -9.98 -8.03 10.96
C VAL A 157 -8.67 -8.80 11.17
N ILE A 158 -7.61 -8.46 10.43
CA ILE A 158 -6.29 -9.09 10.56
C ILE A 158 -5.68 -8.83 11.95
N ARG A 159 -5.88 -7.62 12.52
CA ARG A 159 -5.37 -7.28 13.86
C ARG A 159 -5.91 -8.17 15.00
N ARG A 160 -7.03 -8.87 14.79
CA ARG A 160 -7.74 -9.62 15.84
C ARG A 160 -7.36 -11.11 15.93
N HIS A 161 -6.48 -11.58 15.05
CA HIS A 161 -5.97 -12.95 15.02
C HIS A 161 -4.47 -12.95 15.30
#